data_AF-A0A3B1D6F5-F1
#
_entry.id   AF-A0A3B1D6F5-F1
#
_cell.length_a   1.000
_cell.length_b   1.000
_cell.length_c   1.000
_cell.angle_alpha   90.00
_cell.angle_beta   90.00
_cell.angle_gamma   90.00
#
_symmetry.space_group_name_H-M   'P 1'
#
loop_
_entity.id
_entity.type
_entity.pdbx_description
1 polymer ?
#
loop_
_entity_poly.entity_id
_entity_poly.type
_entity_poly.pdbx_seq_one_letter_code
_entity_poly.pdbx_strand_id
1 'polypeptide(L)'
;MGFEVINEKKPSYSGGAIVVILLLSIILLGTGIVFAYLLISGRGNDYIMGTLIALQFLIAGIEVIIFARYFIPFREVSEDREEELLW
;
A
#
# COMPACT_ATOMS: atom_id res chain seq x y z
N MET A 1 26.67 -1.27 17.62
CA MET A 1 25.62 -0.81 16.69
C MET A 1 24.47 -0.18 17.47
N GLY A 2 24.45 1.15 17.54
CA GLY A 2 23.36 1.95 18.09
C GLY A 2 22.66 2.71 16.97
N PHE A 3 21.35 2.80 17.03
CA PHE A 3 20.55 3.60 16.11
C PHE A 3 20.14 4.88 16.84
N GLU A 4 20.58 6.04 16.36
CA GLU A 4 20.14 7.32 16.91
C GLU A 4 18.86 7.78 16.18
N VAL A 5 17.78 7.98 16.94
CA VAL A 5 16.50 8.42 16.38
C VAL A 5 16.55 9.93 16.21
N ILE A 6 16.77 10.38 14.97
CA ILE A 6 16.89 11.80 14.63
C ILE A 6 15.52 12.49 14.76
N ASN A 7 14.45 11.81 14.32
CA ASN A 7 13.10 12.35 14.34
C ASN A 7 12.04 11.25 14.36
N GLU A 8 11.04 11.38 15.24
CA GLU A 8 9.89 10.47 15.30
C GLU A 8 8.62 11.23 14.92
N LYS A 9 8.14 11.03 13.69
CA LYS A 9 6.90 11.64 13.25
C LYS A 9 5.74 10.75 13.67
N LYS A 10 4.99 11.18 14.71
CA LYS A 10 3.81 10.45 15.17
C LYS A 10 2.79 10.29 14.03
N PRO A 11 2.16 9.10 13.90
CA PRO A 11 1.17 8.87 12.86
C PRO A 11 0.02 9.86 13.01
N SER A 12 -0.36 10.49 11.90
CA SER A 12 -1.51 11.38 11.84
C SER A 12 -2.69 10.55 11.37
N TYR A 13 -3.48 10.08 12.33
CA TYR A 13 -4.73 9.35 12.06
C TYR A 13 -5.78 10.30 11.44
N SER A 14 -5.62 10.58 10.15
CA SER A 14 -6.54 11.42 9.39
C SER A 14 -7.83 10.64 9.12
N GLY A 15 -8.96 11.15 9.63
CA GLY A 15 -10.28 10.59 9.34
C GLY A 15 -10.57 10.50 7.83
N GLY A 16 -10.06 11.46 7.04
CA GLY A 16 -10.16 11.42 5.59
C GLY A 16 -9.39 10.25 4.98
N ALA A 17 -8.18 9.94 5.48
CA ALA A 17 -7.40 8.80 5.01
C ALA A 17 -8.10 7.46 5.31
N ILE A 18 -8.75 7.35 6.47
CA ILE A 18 -9.56 6.17 6.83
C ILE A 18 -10.70 5.98 5.83
N VAL A 19 -11.46 7.03 5.53
CA VAL A 19 -12.58 6.98 4.58
C VAL A 19 -12.11 6.60 3.18
N VAL A 20 -10.99 7.16 2.73
CA VAL A 20 -10.40 6.83 1.42
C VAL A 20 -9.99 5.36 1.37
N ILE A 21 -9.28 4.85 2.38
CA ILE A 21 -8.89 3.43 2.43
C ILE A 21 -10.13 2.55 2.41
N LEU A 22 -11.14 2.83 3.23
CA LEU A 22 -12.39 2.05 3.24
C LEU A 22 -13.08 2.02 1.86
N LEU A 23 -13.16 3.15 1.18
CA LEU A 23 -13.75 3.22 -0.16
C LEU A 23 -12.93 2.43 -1.18
N LEU A 24 -11.60 2.57 -1.16
CA LEU A 24 -10.71 1.83 -2.05
C LEU A 24 -10.81 0.32 -1.81
N SER A 25 -10.92 -0.12 -0.55
CA SER A 25 -11.05 -1.53 -0.19
C SER A 25 -12.36 -2.13 -0.70
N ILE A 26 -13.47 -1.38 -0.64
CA ILE A 26 -14.76 -1.82 -1.20
C ILE A 26 -14.67 -1.98 -2.72
N ILE A 27 -14.02 -1.03 -3.39
CA ILE A 27 -13.80 -1.09 -4.85
C ILE A 27 -12.91 -2.27 -5.21
N LEU A 28 -11.84 -2.52 -4.44
CA LEU A 28 -10.93 -3.65 -4.63
C LEU A 28 -11.70 -4.99 -4.51
N LEU A 29 -12.53 -5.12 -3.48
CA LEU A 29 -13.40 -6.30 -3.29
C LEU A 29 -14.38 -6.48 -4.46
N GLY A 30 -15.07 -5.41 -4.84
CA GLY A 30 -16.03 -5.44 -5.95
C GLY A 30 -15.39 -5.84 -7.27
N THR A 31 -14.24 -5.24 -7.60
CA THR A 31 -13.48 -5.57 -8.82
C THR A 31 -12.93 -7.00 -8.79
N GLY A 32 -12.49 -7.49 -7.64
CA GLY A 32 -12.11 -8.89 -7.45
C GLY A 32 -13.25 -9.87 -7.69
N ILE A 33 -14.46 -9.56 -7.21
CA ILE A 33 -15.67 -10.37 -7.46
C ILE A 33 -16.00 -10.39 -8.96
N VAL A 34 -15.97 -9.23 -9.62
CA VAL A 34 -16.22 -9.13 -11.07
C VAL A 34 -15.18 -9.92 -11.86
N PHE A 35 -13.91 -9.79 -11.50
CA PHE A 35 -12.83 -10.56 -12.12
C PHE A 35 -13.04 -12.06 -11.98
N ALA A 36 -13.33 -12.54 -10.76
CA ALA A 36 -13.61 -13.96 -10.51
C ALA A 36 -14.82 -14.45 -11.30
N TYR A 37 -15.90 -13.66 -11.35
CA TYR A 37 -17.09 -13.99 -12.13
C TYR A 37 -16.77 -14.11 -13.62
N LEU A 38 -16.04 -13.16 -14.20
CA LEU A 38 -15.67 -13.19 -15.62
C LEU A 38 -14.75 -14.36 -15.96
N LEU A 39 -13.83 -14.69 -15.05
CA LEU A 39 -12.93 -15.85 -15.18
C LEU A 39 -13.73 -17.17 -15.17
N ILE A 40 -14.58 -17.37 -14.17
CA ILE A 40 -15.34 -18.62 -13.98
C ILE A 40 -16.40 -18.79 -15.06
N SER A 41 -17.08 -17.71 -15.46
CA SER A 41 -18.12 -17.77 -16.48
C SER A 41 -17.59 -17.92 -17.91
N GLY A 42 -16.27 -17.81 -18.11
CA GLY A 42 -15.64 -17.82 -19.44
C GLY A 42 -16.01 -16.61 -20.31
N ARG A 43 -16.60 -15.56 -19.71
CA ARG A 43 -17.00 -14.33 -20.40
C ARG A 43 -15.92 -13.25 -20.39
N GLY A 44 -14.87 -13.43 -19.59
CA GLY A 44 -13.72 -12.54 -19.57
C GLY A 44 -12.83 -12.75 -20.80
N ASN A 45 -12.48 -11.66 -21.49
CA ASN A 45 -11.39 -11.67 -22.47
C ASN A 45 -10.09 -11.17 -21.83
N ASP A 46 -8.94 -11.53 -22.41
CA ASP A 46 -7.62 -11.23 -21.85
C ASP A 46 -7.37 -9.74 -21.63
N TYR A 47 -7.87 -8.88 -22.52
CA TYR A 47 -7.74 -7.43 -22.36
C TYR A 47 -8.51 -6.91 -21.14
N ILE A 48 -9.76 -7.35 -20.95
CA ILE A 48 -10.59 -6.96 -19.80
C ILE A 48 -9.99 -7.53 -18.52
N MET A 49 -9.60 -8.80 -18.53
CA MET A 49 -8.98 -9.47 -17.38
C MET A 49 -7.66 -8.80 -16.99
N GLY A 50 -6.80 -8.50 -17.97
CA GLY A 50 -5.55 -7.77 -17.79
C GLY A 50 -5.75 -6.35 -17.25
N THR A 51 -6.79 -5.66 -17.71
CA THR A 51 -7.13 -4.32 -17.21
C THR A 51 -7.61 -4.38 -15.76
N LEU A 52 -8.48 -5.34 -15.43
CA LEU A 52 -9.01 -5.51 -14.08
C LEU A 52 -7.92 -5.89 -13.06
N ILE A 53 -6.97 -6.75 -13.45
CA ILE A 53 -5.88 -7.14 -12.55
C ILE A 53 -4.90 -5.97 -12.34
N ALA A 54 -4.57 -5.21 -13.39
CA ALA A 54 -3.73 -4.02 -13.27
C ALA A 54 -4.38 -2.96 -12.38
N LEU A 55 -5.69 -2.74 -12.51
CA LEU A 55 -6.45 -1.82 -11.67
C LEU A 55 -6.43 -2.25 -10.19
N GLN A 56 -6.59 -3.54 -9.90
CA GLN A 56 -6.50 -4.07 -8.54
C GLN A 56 -5.12 -3.78 -7.92
N PHE A 57 -4.03 -4.07 -8.64
CA PHE A 57 -2.68 -3.77 -8.15
C PHE A 57 -2.44 -2.26 -7.93
N LEU A 58 -2.97 -1.41 -8.82
CA LEU A 58 -2.87 0.03 -8.66
C LEU A 58 -3.58 0.51 -7.39
N ILE A 59 -4.82 0.06 -7.17
CA ILE A 59 -5.59 0.43 -5.97
C ILE A 59 -4.89 -0.07 -4.71
N ALA A 60 -4.44 -1.33 -4.68
CA ALA A 60 -3.72 -1.89 -3.54
C ALA A 60 -2.42 -1.12 -3.25
N GLY A 61 -1.67 -0.73 -4.29
CA GLY A 61 -0.47 0.10 -4.12
C GLY A 61 -0.78 1.47 -3.51
N ILE A 62 -1.85 2.12 -3.95
CA ILE A 62 -2.31 3.39 -3.38
C ILE A 62 -2.69 3.22 -1.90
N GLU A 63 -3.43 2.16 -1.55
CA GLU A 63 -3.78 1.87 -0.15
C GLU A 63 -2.55 1.69 0.72
N VAL A 64 -1.54 0.94 0.26
CA VAL A 64 -0.28 0.75 0.99
C VAL A 64 0.43 2.08 1.22
N ILE A 65 0.49 2.95 0.21
CA ILE A 65 1.13 4.28 0.34
C ILE A 65 0.39 5.16 1.34
N ILE A 66 -0.95 5.22 1.27
CA ILE A 66 -1.76 6.01 2.20
C ILE A 66 -1.61 5.44 3.61
N PHE A 67 -1.68 4.12 3.77
CA PHE A 67 -1.53 3.46 5.05
C PHE A 67 -0.16 3.76 5.68
N ALA A 68 0.92 3.58 4.92
CA ALA A 68 2.28 3.86 5.37
C ALA A 68 2.48 5.33 5.76
N ARG A 69 1.85 6.26 5.04
CA ARG A 69 2.00 7.70 5.30
C ARG A 69 1.26 8.17 6.55
N TYR A 70 0.09 7.63 6.83
CA TYR A 70 -0.81 8.16 7.87
C TYR A 70 -0.84 7.31 9.14
N PHE A 71 -0.57 6.00 9.05
CA PHE A 71 -0.78 5.05 10.16
C PHE A 71 0.50 4.40 10.65
N ILE A 72 1.56 4.36 9.83
CA ILE A 72 2.86 3.85 10.28
C ILE A 72 3.68 5.03 10.85
N PRO A 73 4.17 4.95 12.10
CA PRO A 73 5.14 5.90 12.61
C PRO A 73 6.41 5.81 11.76
N PHE A 74 6.70 6.86 10.98
CA PHE A 74 7.97 6.97 10.29
C PHE A 74 9.03 7.41 11.30
N ARG A 75 9.96 6.50 11.61
CA ARG A 75 11.18 6.82 12.34
C ARG A 75 12.27 7.08 11.32
N GLU A 76 12.74 8.32 11.29
CA GLU A 76 13.96 8.65 10.56
C GLU A 76 15.12 8.35 11.50
N VAL A 77 15.93 7.36 11.12
CA VAL A 77 17.02 6.83 11.93
C VAL A 77 18.29 7.00 11.11
N SER A 78 19.29 7.71 11.65
CA SER A 78 20.66 7.58 11.15
C SER A 78 21.19 6.26 11.69
N GLU A 79 21.45 5.33 10.79
CA GLU A 79 22.35 4.23 11.12
C GLU A 79 23.73 4.85 11.32
N ASP A 80 24.19 4.84 12.57
CA ASP A 80 25.51 5.34 12.94
C ASP A 80 26.55 4.35 12.38
N ARG A 81 27.02 4.62 11.16
CA ARG A 81 28.11 3.87 10.50
C ARG A 81 29.47 4.40 10.94
N GLU A 82 29.65 4.74 12.21
CA GLU A 82 30.97 5.09 12.75
C GLU A 82 31.90 3.87 12.88
N GLU A 83 31.38 2.64 12.81
CA GLU A 83 32.18 1.42 12.83
C GLU A 83 31.96 0.61 11.54
N GLU A 84 33.05 0.30 10.82
CA GLU A 84 33.18 -0.54 9.59
C GLU A 84 33.25 0.15 8.20
N LEU A 85 34.05 1.22 8.09
CA LEU A 85 34.84 1.46 6.86
C LEU A 85 36.33 1.18 7.12
N LEU A 86 36.64 -0.09 7.42
CA LEU A 86 37.98 -0.66 7.29
C LEU A 86 37.93 -1.71 6.17
N TRP A 87 37.77 -1.24 4.94
CA TRP A 87 38.20 -1.92 3.73
C TRP A 87 38.67 -0.87 2.72
#